data_AF-A0A9D1AI78-F1
#
_entry.id   AF-A0A9D1AI78-F1
#
_cell.length_a   1.000
_cell.length_b   1.000
_cell.length_c   1.000
_cell.angle_alpha   90.00
_cell.angle_beta   90.00
_cell.angle_gamma   90.00
#
_symmetry.space_group_name_H-M   'P 1'
#
loop_
_entity.id
_entity.type
_entity.pdbx_description
1 polymer ?
#
loop_
_entity_poly.entity_id
_entity_poly.type
_entity_poly.pdbx_seq_one_letter_code
_entity_poly.pdbx_strand_id
1 'polypeptide(L)'
;MTFDIIDLTEEDILALSTVQMRLLRTAQKEKNELIYQLARDKQTFYNIVVSDGMLNSNLYEDKCDELDEEYERQLAILKDDLIYNMSLNVPTADDDDPGGGSGDGDDPVAGYIVDYSLSYLDRYQIVRNYYMSISDPAERLANYTADTIAQAYLGQYYNTLYNVLSQYI
;
A
#
# COMPACT_ATOMS: atom_id res chain seq x y z
N MET A 1 16.73 -0.08 -11.88
CA MET A 1 15.81 -0.81 -10.98
C MET A 1 14.93 -1.64 -11.88
N THR A 2 14.90 -2.95 -11.67
CA THR A 2 14.07 -3.91 -12.42
C THR A 2 12.82 -4.21 -11.61
N PHE A 3 11.66 -4.32 -12.26
CA PHE A 3 10.40 -4.71 -11.63
C PHE A 3 10.19 -6.20 -11.84
N ASP A 4 10.28 -6.97 -10.77
CA ASP A 4 10.16 -8.43 -10.76
C ASP A 4 9.31 -8.91 -9.55
N ILE A 5 8.59 -7.99 -8.93
CA ILE A 5 7.67 -8.30 -7.83
C ILE A 5 6.40 -8.99 -8.33
N ILE A 6 5.90 -8.61 -9.52
CA ILE A 6 4.79 -9.24 -10.21
C ILE A 6 5.16 -9.41 -11.68
N ASP A 7 4.56 -10.41 -12.33
CA ASP A 7 4.77 -10.65 -13.75
C ASP A 7 3.99 -9.60 -14.55
N LEU A 8 4.70 -8.57 -15.02
CA LEU A 8 4.18 -7.53 -15.90
C LEU A 8 4.98 -7.51 -17.19
N THR A 9 4.30 -7.37 -18.33
CA THR A 9 4.97 -7.13 -19.60
C THR A 9 5.44 -5.68 -19.71
N GLU A 10 6.38 -5.39 -20.63
CA GLU A 10 6.84 -4.01 -20.86
C GLU A 10 5.70 -3.10 -21.35
N GLU A 11 4.73 -3.65 -22.07
CA GLU A 11 3.52 -2.93 -22.51
C GLU A 11 2.61 -2.59 -21.32
N ASP A 12 2.45 -3.52 -20.37
CA ASP A 12 1.67 -3.28 -19.15
C ASP A 12 2.29 -2.16 -18.32
N ILE A 13 3.62 -2.15 -18.16
CA ILE A 13 4.34 -1.11 -17.41
C ILE A 13 4.13 0.28 -18.02
N LEU A 14 4.06 0.39 -19.35
CA LEU A 14 3.81 1.66 -20.04
C LEU A 14 2.36 2.11 -19.93
N ALA A 15 1.41 1.18 -19.80
CA ALA A 15 -0.01 1.45 -19.62
C ALA A 15 -0.36 1.86 -18.17
N LEU A 16 0.53 1.62 -17.20
CA LEU A 16 0.30 2.00 -15.81
C LEU A 16 0.24 3.53 -15.66
N SER A 17 -0.74 3.98 -14.90
CA SER A 17 -0.83 5.37 -14.48
C SER A 17 0.38 5.77 -13.61
N THR A 18 0.64 7.08 -13.51
CA THR A 18 1.71 7.63 -12.65
C THR A 18 1.59 7.17 -11.19
N VAL A 19 0.36 6.93 -10.71
CA VAL A 19 0.10 6.42 -9.35
C VAL A 19 0.46 4.93 -9.25
N GLN A 20 0.00 4.11 -10.18
CA GLN A 20 0.32 2.67 -10.23
C GLN A 20 1.83 2.43 -10.40
N MET A 21 2.52 3.25 -11.20
CA MET A 21 3.98 3.20 -11.33
C MET A 21 4.70 3.53 -10.01
N ARG A 22 4.18 4.48 -9.23
CA ARG A 22 4.75 4.79 -7.92
C ARG A 22 4.52 3.65 -6.93
N LEU A 23 3.34 3.05 -6.92
CA LEU A 23 3.01 1.87 -6.11
C LEU A 23 3.94 0.70 -6.44
N LEU A 24 4.06 0.36 -7.72
CA LEU A 24 4.98 -0.68 -8.21
C LEU A 24 6.43 -0.41 -7.76
N ARG A 25 6.88 0.85 -7.82
CA ARG A 25 8.22 1.23 -7.36
C ARG A 25 8.42 1.09 -5.87
N THR A 26 7.42 1.44 -5.07
CA THR A 26 7.47 1.27 -3.61
C THR A 26 7.50 -0.20 -3.25
N ALA A 27 6.59 -1.00 -3.80
CA ALA A 27 6.53 -2.43 -3.54
C ALA A 27 7.82 -3.15 -3.97
N GLN A 28 8.39 -2.78 -5.12
CA GLN A 28 9.69 -3.32 -5.55
C GLN A 28 10.83 -2.94 -4.58
N LYS A 29 10.81 -1.73 -4.04
CA LYS A 29 11.81 -1.31 -3.05
C LYS A 29 11.70 -2.13 -1.78
N GLU A 30 10.47 -2.41 -1.32
CA GLU A 30 10.21 -3.23 -0.15
C GLU A 30 10.63 -4.68 -0.37
N LYS A 31 10.32 -5.29 -1.52
CA LYS A 31 10.85 -6.61 -1.89
C LYS A 31 12.38 -6.66 -1.81
N ASN A 32 13.06 -5.65 -2.36
CA ASN A 32 14.52 -5.60 -2.32
C ASN A 32 15.08 -5.48 -0.89
N GLU A 33 14.40 -4.73 -0.03
CA GLU A 33 14.76 -4.64 1.39
C GLU A 33 14.57 -5.98 2.10
N LEU A 34 13.46 -6.69 1.83
CA LEU A 34 13.20 -8.02 2.38
C LEU A 34 14.30 -9.02 1.97
N ILE A 35 14.76 -9.00 0.72
CA ILE A 35 15.87 -9.84 0.25
C ILE A 35 17.15 -9.52 1.02
N TYR A 36 17.46 -8.23 1.18
CA TYR A 36 18.64 -7.81 1.94
C TYR A 36 18.56 -8.25 3.40
N GLN A 37 17.39 -8.12 4.02
CA GLN A 37 17.15 -8.52 5.39
C GLN A 37 17.28 -10.03 5.58
N LEU A 38 16.69 -10.83 4.68
CA LEU A 38 16.85 -12.29 4.66
C LEU A 38 18.32 -12.70 4.58
N ALA A 39 19.08 -12.12 3.65
CA ALA A 39 20.51 -12.41 3.50
C ALA A 39 21.31 -12.04 4.76
N ARG A 40 21.01 -10.88 5.36
CA ARG A 40 21.65 -10.43 6.60
C ARG A 40 21.33 -11.34 7.77
N ASP A 41 20.08 -11.77 7.90
CA ASP A 41 19.63 -12.58 9.03
C ASP A 41 20.18 -14.00 8.93
N LYS A 42 20.23 -14.58 7.72
CA LYS A 42 20.95 -15.84 7.43
C LYS A 42 22.44 -15.75 7.76
N GLN A 43 23.11 -14.65 7.38
CA GLN A 43 24.53 -14.45 7.69
C GLN A 43 24.76 -14.29 9.20
N THR A 44 23.89 -13.55 9.89
CA THR A 44 23.94 -13.40 11.35
C THR A 44 23.83 -14.75 12.02
N PHE A 45 22.86 -15.57 11.60
CA PHE A 45 22.67 -16.90 12.18
C PHE A 45 23.83 -17.84 11.88
N TYR A 46 24.37 -17.81 10.65
CA TYR A 46 25.58 -18.54 10.30
C TYR A 46 26.73 -18.22 11.26
N ASN A 47 26.98 -16.93 11.53
CA ASN A 47 28.05 -16.52 12.44
C ASN A 47 27.86 -17.04 13.87
N ILE A 48 26.60 -17.11 14.36
CA ILE A 48 26.26 -17.67 15.68
C ILE A 48 26.54 -19.18 15.71
N VAL A 49 26.08 -19.92 14.71
CA VAL A 49 26.31 -21.36 14.62
C VAL A 49 27.81 -21.69 14.54
N VAL A 50 28.60 -20.86 13.84
CA VAL A 50 30.06 -20.95 13.78
C VAL A 50 30.70 -20.68 15.15
N SER A 51 30.30 -19.60 15.83
CA SER A 51 30.89 -19.22 17.13
C SER A 51 30.63 -20.28 18.20
N ASP A 52 29.47 -20.92 18.14
CA ASP A 52 29.02 -21.89 19.14
C ASP A 52 29.48 -23.33 18.79
N GLY A 53 30.18 -23.52 17.67
CA GLY A 53 30.69 -24.82 17.23
C GLY A 53 29.61 -25.80 16.76
N MET A 54 28.43 -25.29 16.39
CA MET A 54 27.24 -26.08 16.04
C MET A 54 27.10 -26.31 14.52
N LEU A 55 28.10 -25.98 13.71
CA LEU A 55 28.07 -26.10 12.23
C LEU A 55 27.74 -27.49 11.71
N ASN A 56 28.05 -28.54 12.46
CA ASN A 56 27.78 -29.92 12.05
C ASN A 56 26.35 -30.38 12.35
N SER A 57 25.51 -29.50 12.93
CA SER A 57 24.09 -29.76 13.16
C SER A 57 23.23 -29.22 12.01
N ASN A 58 22.03 -29.78 11.85
CA ASN A 58 21.03 -29.29 10.90
C ASN A 58 20.40 -27.95 11.31
N LEU A 59 20.79 -27.38 12.47
CA LEU A 59 20.23 -26.15 13.01
C LEU A 59 20.30 -24.97 12.03
N TYR A 60 21.39 -24.88 11.26
CA TYR A 60 21.55 -23.83 10.25
C TYR A 60 20.58 -23.99 9.08
N GLU A 61 20.40 -25.21 8.59
CA GLU A 61 19.49 -25.52 7.50
C GLU A 61 18.04 -25.28 7.93
N ASP A 62 17.63 -25.85 9.07
CA ASP A 62 16.28 -25.68 9.63
C ASP A 62 15.92 -24.18 9.80
N LYS A 63 16.89 -23.36 10.25
CA LYS A 63 16.67 -21.93 10.42
C LYS A 63 16.66 -21.16 9.10
N CYS A 64 17.44 -21.58 8.11
CA CYS A 64 17.36 -20.98 6.77
C CYS A 64 16.00 -21.23 6.14
N ASP A 65 15.47 -22.45 6.27
CA ASP A 65 14.16 -22.82 5.76
C ASP A 65 13.06 -21.98 6.44
N GLU A 66 13.10 -21.83 7.76
CA GLU A 66 12.16 -20.97 8.50
C GLU A 66 12.20 -19.50 8.01
N LEU A 67 13.41 -18.96 7.78
CA LEU A 67 13.58 -17.58 7.30
C LEU A 67 13.10 -17.43 5.85
N ASP A 68 13.28 -18.43 5.01
CA ASP A 68 12.77 -18.45 3.64
C ASP A 68 11.24 -18.51 3.62
N GLU A 69 10.63 -19.37 4.43
CA GLU A 69 9.16 -19.44 4.57
C GLU A 69 8.56 -18.10 5.02
N GLU A 70 9.20 -17.42 5.96
CA GLU A 70 8.75 -16.11 6.44
C GLU A 70 8.88 -15.03 5.34
N TYR A 71 10.00 -15.03 4.62
CA TYR A 71 10.19 -14.16 3.46
C TYR A 71 9.12 -14.40 2.39
N GLU A 72 8.82 -15.66 2.06
CA GLU A 72 7.79 -16.02 1.08
C GLU A 72 6.40 -15.55 1.53
N ARG A 73 6.07 -15.69 2.82
CA ARG A 73 4.83 -15.16 3.40
C ARG A 73 4.71 -13.65 3.21
N GLN A 74 5.75 -12.91 3.58
CA GLN A 74 5.76 -11.45 3.48
C GLN A 74 5.71 -10.99 2.02
N LEU A 75 6.43 -11.69 1.13
CA LEU A 75 6.37 -11.43 -0.30
C LEU A 75 4.97 -11.69 -0.89
N ALA A 76 4.28 -12.74 -0.43
CA ALA A 76 2.92 -13.05 -0.89
C ALA A 76 1.93 -11.95 -0.49
N ILE A 77 1.99 -11.47 0.76
CA ILE A 77 1.18 -10.33 1.23
C ILE A 77 1.45 -9.09 0.39
N LEU A 78 2.74 -8.75 0.19
CA LEU A 78 3.12 -7.58 -0.58
C LEU A 78 2.65 -7.65 -2.05
N LYS A 79 2.67 -8.84 -2.65
CA LYS A 79 2.12 -9.07 -4.00
C LYS A 79 0.61 -8.88 -4.03
N ASP A 80 -0.11 -9.46 -3.08
CA ASP A 80 -1.57 -9.38 -3.00
C ASP A 80 -2.02 -7.93 -2.78
N ASP A 81 -1.38 -7.23 -1.86
CA ASP A 81 -1.59 -5.80 -1.62
C ASP A 81 -1.34 -4.96 -2.87
N LEU A 82 -0.25 -5.25 -3.62
CA LEU A 82 0.04 -4.54 -4.86
C LEU A 82 -1.04 -4.79 -5.92
N ILE A 83 -1.45 -6.04 -6.11
CA ILE A 83 -2.49 -6.41 -7.09
C ILE A 83 -3.82 -5.75 -6.73
N TYR A 84 -4.22 -5.82 -5.46
CA TYR A 84 -5.42 -5.19 -4.94
C TYR A 84 -5.41 -3.68 -5.16
N ASN A 85 -4.34 -3.00 -4.73
CA ASN A 85 -4.19 -1.55 -4.92
C ASN A 85 -4.11 -1.13 -6.39
N MET A 86 -3.54 -1.97 -7.26
CA MET A 86 -3.56 -1.74 -8.71
C MET A 86 -4.97 -1.89 -9.29
N SER A 87 -5.77 -2.84 -8.79
CA SER A 87 -7.14 -3.11 -9.24
C SER A 87 -8.16 -2.06 -8.80
N LEU A 88 -7.92 -1.41 -7.66
CA LEU A 88 -8.75 -0.33 -7.11
C LEU A 88 -8.80 0.92 -7.99
N ASN A 89 -7.99 1.00 -9.04
CA ASN A 89 -7.95 2.12 -9.97
C ASN A 89 -8.45 1.71 -11.36
N VAL A 90 -9.77 1.55 -11.49
CA VAL A 90 -10.48 1.68 -12.78
C VAL A 90 -11.21 3.02 -12.80
N PRO A 91 -10.62 4.09 -13.35
CA PRO A 91 -11.38 5.13 -14.00
C PRO A 91 -11.49 4.75 -15.47
N THR A 92 -12.48 3.93 -15.84
CA THR A 92 -13.05 4.07 -17.17
C THR A 92 -14.02 5.24 -17.07
N ALA A 93 -13.67 6.32 -17.77
CA ALA A 93 -14.63 7.33 -18.12
C ALA A 93 -15.84 6.65 -18.78
N ASP A 94 -17.03 7.13 -18.46
CA ASP A 94 -18.36 6.54 -18.70
C ASP A 94 -18.76 5.47 -17.68
N ASP A 95 -19.45 5.89 -16.62
CA ASP A 95 -20.75 5.31 -16.26
C ASP A 95 -21.42 6.15 -15.16
N ASP A 96 -22.49 6.84 -15.54
CA ASP A 96 -23.58 7.26 -14.67
C ASP A 96 -24.24 6.00 -14.08
N ASP A 97 -23.79 5.47 -12.94
CA ASP A 97 -24.63 4.65 -12.05
C ASP A 97 -24.03 4.49 -10.64
N PRO A 98 -24.77 4.80 -9.55
CA PRO A 98 -24.34 4.58 -8.18
C PRO A 98 -24.82 3.19 -7.73
N GLY A 99 -23.95 2.18 -7.75
CA GLY A 99 -24.35 0.83 -7.35
C GLY A 99 -23.24 -0.12 -6.93
N GLY A 100 -23.08 -0.29 -5.61
CA GLY A 100 -22.54 -1.50 -4.96
C GLY A 100 -21.09 -1.36 -4.44
N GLY A 101 -20.77 -1.50 -3.15
CA GLY A 101 -21.50 -1.97 -1.98
C GLY A 101 -20.76 -3.14 -1.32
N SER A 102 -20.26 -2.95 -0.08
CA SER A 102 -20.20 -3.99 0.96
C SER A 102 -19.67 -3.40 2.27
N GLY A 103 -20.53 -3.32 3.28
CA GLY A 103 -20.22 -2.87 4.64
C GLY A 103 -21.50 -2.78 5.45
N ASP A 104 -21.95 -3.92 5.97
CA ASP A 104 -23.15 -4.06 6.81
C ASP A 104 -22.86 -3.40 8.17
N GLY A 105 -23.45 -2.23 8.41
CA GLY A 105 -23.26 -1.45 9.62
C GLY A 105 -23.77 -0.03 9.41
N ASP A 106 -24.42 0.54 10.43
CA ASP A 106 -24.99 1.89 10.50
C ASP A 106 -23.88 2.98 10.50
N ASP A 107 -22.82 2.78 9.73
CA ASP A 107 -21.68 3.66 9.60
C ASP A 107 -21.92 4.66 8.46
N PRO A 108 -21.56 5.93 8.66
CA PRO A 108 -21.76 6.97 7.67
C PRO A 108 -21.02 6.60 6.37
N VAL A 109 -21.73 6.73 5.24
CA VAL A 109 -21.24 6.30 3.93
C VAL A 109 -20.27 7.36 3.38
N ALA A 110 -18.96 7.10 3.49
CA ALA A 110 -17.95 7.89 2.78
C ALA A 110 -17.92 7.50 1.29
N GLY A 111 -17.64 8.46 0.41
CA GLY A 111 -17.40 8.20 -1.02
C GLY A 111 -16.07 7.50 -1.33
N TYR A 112 -15.34 7.06 -0.30
CA TYR A 112 -14.04 6.40 -0.37
C TYR A 112 -13.98 5.29 0.68
N ILE A 113 -13.07 4.33 0.48
CA ILE A 113 -12.90 3.19 1.39
C ILE A 113 -12.35 3.67 2.73
N VAL A 114 -12.99 3.25 3.83
CA VAL A 114 -12.60 3.57 5.20
C VAL A 114 -12.05 2.31 5.87
N ASP A 115 -10.72 2.24 5.96
CA ASP A 115 -10.01 1.13 6.60
C ASP A 115 -9.05 1.64 7.70
N TYR A 116 -9.37 1.33 8.95
CA TYR A 116 -8.60 1.73 10.14
C TYR A 116 -7.43 0.79 10.45
N SER A 117 -7.19 -0.26 9.66
CA SER A 117 -5.97 -1.07 9.74
C SER A 117 -4.77 -0.40 9.04
N LEU A 118 -5.05 0.49 8.07
CA LEU A 118 -4.03 1.19 7.27
C LEU A 118 -3.22 2.19 8.08
N SER A 119 -2.01 2.50 7.61
CA SER A 119 -1.20 3.59 8.17
C SER A 119 -1.88 4.95 7.93
N TYR A 120 -1.65 5.93 8.81
CA TYR A 120 -2.21 7.28 8.64
C TYR A 120 -1.83 7.94 7.29
N LEU A 121 -0.67 7.59 6.74
CA LEU A 121 -0.22 8.10 5.45
C LEU A 121 -1.06 7.52 4.30
N ASP A 122 -1.43 6.25 4.37
CA ASP A 122 -2.23 5.60 3.33
C ASP A 122 -3.68 6.09 3.39
N ARG A 123 -4.24 6.24 4.60
CA ARG A 123 -5.53 6.92 4.81
C ARG A 123 -5.54 8.31 4.20
N TYR A 124 -4.48 9.08 4.43
CA TYR A 124 -4.32 10.42 3.86
C TYR A 124 -4.32 10.41 2.32
N GLN A 125 -3.64 9.44 1.70
CA GLN A 125 -3.61 9.34 0.24
C GLN A 125 -4.98 8.98 -0.35
N ILE A 126 -5.71 8.06 0.28
CA ILE A 126 -7.06 7.66 -0.14
C ILE A 126 -7.99 8.89 -0.15
N VAL A 127 -8.07 9.59 1.00
CA VAL A 127 -8.95 10.76 1.13
C VAL A 127 -8.51 11.88 0.19
N ARG A 128 -7.20 12.16 0.10
CA ARG A 128 -6.66 13.17 -0.80
C ARG A 128 -7.03 12.88 -2.26
N ASN A 129 -6.86 11.65 -2.72
CA ASN A 129 -7.11 11.28 -4.11
C ASN A 129 -8.60 11.40 -4.46
N TYR A 130 -9.48 10.97 -3.55
CA TYR A 130 -10.92 11.17 -3.70
C TYR A 130 -11.27 12.65 -3.87
N TYR A 131 -10.85 13.52 -2.94
CA TYR A 131 -11.17 14.94 -3.04
C TYR A 131 -10.49 15.63 -4.24
N MET A 132 -9.28 15.24 -4.61
CA MET A 132 -8.61 15.78 -5.80
C MET A 132 -9.26 15.36 -7.12
N SER A 133 -10.12 14.34 -7.14
CA SER A 133 -10.91 13.98 -8.32
C SER A 133 -12.05 14.98 -8.61
N ILE A 134 -12.52 15.70 -7.58
CA ILE A 134 -13.53 16.75 -7.74
C ILE A 134 -12.90 17.93 -8.48
N SER A 135 -13.47 18.28 -9.63
CA SER A 135 -12.88 19.24 -10.55
C SER A 135 -12.96 20.68 -10.04
N ASP A 136 -14.09 21.09 -9.45
CA ASP A 136 -14.27 22.42 -8.89
C ASP A 136 -13.58 22.52 -7.50
N PRO A 137 -12.58 23.40 -7.34
CA PRO A 137 -11.90 23.60 -6.05
C PRO A 137 -12.82 24.08 -4.92
N ALA A 138 -13.84 24.89 -5.23
CA ALA A 138 -14.76 25.41 -4.23
C ALA A 138 -15.70 24.29 -3.72
N GLU A 139 -16.24 23.49 -4.64
CA GLU A 139 -17.02 22.30 -4.34
C GLU A 139 -16.21 21.26 -3.55
N ARG A 140 -14.96 21.01 -3.98
CA ARG A 140 -14.03 20.11 -3.29
C ARG A 140 -13.86 20.50 -1.83
N LEU A 141 -13.57 21.77 -1.56
CA LEU A 141 -13.33 22.23 -0.20
C LEU A 141 -14.60 22.17 0.64
N ALA A 142 -15.75 22.55 0.07
CA ALA A 142 -17.04 22.48 0.75
C ALA A 142 -17.38 21.04 1.16
N ASN A 143 -17.25 20.08 0.23
CA ASN A 143 -17.49 18.66 0.49
C ASN A 143 -16.53 18.12 1.55
N TYR A 144 -15.24 18.47 1.46
CA TYR A 144 -14.24 18.06 2.45
C TYR A 144 -14.56 18.59 3.86
N THR A 145 -14.97 19.86 3.97
CA THR A 145 -15.31 20.45 5.27
C THR A 145 -16.58 19.90 5.90
N ALA A 146 -17.48 19.35 5.10
CA ALA A 146 -18.72 18.72 5.56
C ALA A 146 -18.51 17.25 5.96
N ASP A 147 -17.35 16.67 5.65
CA ASP A 147 -17.06 15.25 5.85
C ASP A 147 -16.50 14.94 7.24
N THR A 148 -17.40 14.55 8.13
CA THR A 148 -17.07 14.15 9.51
C THR A 148 -16.33 12.82 9.56
N ILE A 149 -16.43 11.99 8.53
CA ILE A 149 -15.73 10.71 8.42
C ILE A 149 -14.26 10.98 8.12
N ALA A 150 -13.96 11.83 7.15
CA ALA A 150 -12.59 12.26 6.84
C ALA A 150 -11.90 12.85 8.07
N GLN A 151 -12.65 13.62 8.87
CA GLN A 151 -12.16 14.20 10.11
C GLN A 151 -11.76 13.12 11.13
N ALA A 152 -12.61 12.11 11.35
CA ALA A 152 -12.31 11.00 12.25
C ALA A 152 -11.21 10.07 11.70
N TYR A 153 -11.22 9.83 10.39
CA TYR A 153 -10.38 8.87 9.71
C TYR A 153 -8.92 9.34 9.57
N LEU A 154 -8.72 10.63 9.29
CA LEU A 154 -7.40 11.25 9.15
C LEU A 154 -6.82 11.78 10.47
N GLY A 155 -7.68 12.09 11.44
CA GLY A 155 -7.27 12.68 12.72
C GLY A 155 -6.43 13.95 12.51
N GLN A 156 -5.18 13.94 13.00
CA GLN A 156 -4.27 15.09 12.91
C GLN A 156 -3.96 15.52 11.46
N TYR A 157 -4.03 14.60 10.50
CA TYR A 157 -3.74 14.88 9.10
C TYR A 157 -4.90 15.58 8.37
N TYR A 158 -6.08 15.68 8.99
CA TYR A 158 -7.24 16.35 8.41
C TYR A 158 -6.96 17.83 8.10
N ASN A 159 -6.34 18.55 9.05
CA ASN A 159 -5.99 19.95 8.85
C ASN A 159 -4.86 20.13 7.83
N THR A 160 -3.94 19.17 7.73
CA THR A 160 -2.89 19.17 6.72
C THR A 160 -3.49 19.06 5.33
N LEU A 161 -4.42 18.13 5.12
CA LEU A 161 -5.08 17.97 3.83
C LEU A 161 -5.93 19.20 3.49
N TYR A 162 -6.66 19.76 4.47
CA TYR A 162 -7.39 21.03 4.30
C TYR A 162 -6.50 22.13 3.71
N ASN A 163 -5.33 22.36 4.31
CA ASN A 163 -4.38 23.37 3.86
C ASN A 163 -3.84 23.10 2.45
N VAL A 164 -3.70 21.83 2.06
CA VAL A 164 -3.32 21.46 0.70
C VAL A 164 -4.46 21.76 -0.27
N LEU A 165 -5.70 21.36 0.06
CA LEU A 165 -6.86 21.57 -0.81
C LEU A 165 -7.15 23.07 -1.00
N SER A 166 -7.00 23.88 0.05
CA SER A 166 -7.21 25.33 -0.01
C SER A 166 -6.20 26.08 -0.87
N GLN A 167 -5.04 25.49 -1.18
CA GLN A 167 -4.05 26.11 -2.07
C GLN A 167 -4.43 26.05 -3.55
N TYR A 168 -5.45 25.25 -3.91
CA TYR A 168 -5.93 25.11 -5.28
C TYR A 168 -7.20 25.95 -5.56
N ILE A 169 -7.57 26.83 -4.63
CA ILE A 169 -8.69 27.77 -4.74
C ILE A 169 -8.22 29.08 -5.38
#